data_AF-A0A7H4N0X7-F1
#
_entry.id   AF-A0A7H4N0X7-F1
#
_cell.length_a   1.000
_cell.length_b   1.000
_cell.length_c   1.000
_cell.angle_alpha   90.00
_cell.angle_beta   90.00
_cell.angle_gamma   90.00
#
_symmetry.space_group_name_H-M   'P 1'
#
loop_
_entity.id
_entity.type
_entity.pdbx_description
1 polymer ?
#
loop_
_entity_poly.entity_id
_entity_poly.type
_entity_poly.pdbx_seq_one_letter_code
_entity_poly.pdbx_strand_id
1 'polypeptide(L)'
;MHRMDIDTNPANYEPNSINDNWPRETPPAAKRGGFESYAERVDGEKIRQRSPSFGEYYSQPLLFWRSQTPIEQQHIIDGFSFELSKVVREWIRERVVDQAGAYRPAAGSGGG
;
A
#
# COMPACT_ATOMS: atom_id res chain seq x y z
N MET A 1 7.26 30.15 -2.00
CA MET A 1 7.19 30.75 -0.65
C MET A 1 6.19 31.89 -0.69
N HIS A 2 5.16 31.88 0.15
CA HIS A 2 4.19 32.99 0.30
C HIS A 2 3.45 32.79 1.65
N ARG A 3 3.99 33.33 2.75
CA ARG A 3 3.31 33.33 4.06
C ARG A 3 2.27 34.45 4.04
N MET A 4 1.01 34.11 4.32
CA MET A 4 -0.12 35.04 4.27
C MET A 4 -0.44 35.63 5.64
N ASP A 5 -0.37 34.81 6.69
CA ASP A 5 -0.74 35.22 8.05
C ASP A 5 0.46 35.77 8.83
N ILE A 6 0.20 36.85 9.60
CA ILE A 6 1.17 37.50 10.48
C ILE A 6 0.86 37.09 11.92
N ASP A 7 1.70 36.23 12.49
CA ASP A 7 1.59 35.83 13.89
C ASP A 7 1.97 36.99 14.81
N THR A 8 1.14 37.27 15.81
CA THR A 8 1.39 38.31 16.82
C THR A 8 1.97 37.76 18.12
N ASN A 9 2.19 36.45 18.19
CA ASN A 9 2.71 35.79 19.39
C ASN A 9 4.15 36.27 19.68
N PRO A 10 4.45 36.76 20.91
CA PRO A 10 5.80 37.13 21.30
C PRO A 10 6.78 35.94 21.27
N ALA A 11 6.28 34.71 21.39
CA ALA A 11 7.05 33.48 21.28
C ALA A 11 6.80 32.78 19.94
N ASN A 12 7.87 32.30 19.31
CA ASN A 12 7.83 31.37 18.19
C ASN A 12 8.32 29.97 18.57
N TYR A 13 8.31 29.64 19.86
CA TYR A 13 8.80 28.39 20.45
C TYR A 13 8.04 28.01 21.73
N GLU A 14 8.21 26.75 22.14
CA GLU A 14 7.77 26.20 23.42
C GLU A 14 8.88 25.31 24.04
N PRO A 15 8.92 25.11 25.37
CA PRO A 15 8.14 25.82 26.38
C PRO A 15 8.58 27.29 26.51
N ASN A 16 7.64 28.22 26.70
CA ASN A 16 7.92 29.66 26.84
C ASN A 16 7.22 30.31 28.04
N SER A 17 7.88 31.26 28.70
CA SER A 17 7.29 32.05 29.78
C SER A 17 6.76 33.41 29.31
N ILE A 18 7.22 33.89 28.16
CA ILE A 18 6.91 35.24 27.64
C ILE A 18 5.49 35.38 27.07
N ASN A 19 4.81 34.26 26.80
CA ASN A 19 3.39 34.20 26.46
C ASN A 19 2.63 33.16 27.32
N ASP A 20 3.05 32.95 28.57
CA ASP A 20 2.42 31.99 29.51
C ASP A 20 2.21 30.57 28.90
N ASN A 21 3.19 30.16 28.10
CA ASN A 21 3.23 28.92 27.34
C ASN A 21 2.06 28.70 26.37
N TRP A 22 1.39 29.77 25.90
CA TRP A 22 0.36 29.69 24.88
C TRP A 22 0.95 29.72 23.45
N PRO A 23 0.38 28.94 22.50
CA PRO A 23 -0.66 27.92 22.68
C PRO A 23 -0.16 26.67 23.44
N ARG A 24 -1.06 25.99 24.19
CA ARG A 24 -0.72 24.85 25.06
C ARG A 24 -1.07 23.50 24.44
N GLU A 25 -0.32 22.47 24.80
CA GLU A 25 -0.70 21.07 24.59
C GLU A 25 -2.04 20.76 25.25
N THR A 26 -2.81 19.84 24.66
CA THR A 26 -4.10 19.38 25.17
C THR A 26 -4.04 17.88 25.44
N PRO A 27 -4.38 17.41 26.65
CA PRO A 27 -4.44 15.97 26.93
C PRO A 27 -5.40 15.22 26.00
N PRO A 28 -5.15 13.93 25.69
CA PRO A 28 -6.08 13.11 24.91
C PRO A 28 -7.42 12.96 25.65
N ALA A 29 -8.52 13.02 24.90
CA ALA A 29 -9.88 12.93 25.43
C ALA A 29 -10.86 12.44 24.36
N ALA A 30 -12.02 11.92 24.77
CA ALA A 30 -13.04 11.40 23.86
C ALA A 30 -13.57 12.44 22.85
N LYS A 31 -13.57 13.73 23.22
CA LYS A 31 -13.93 14.85 22.35
C LYS A 31 -13.07 16.05 22.71
N ARG A 32 -12.61 16.82 21.71
CA ARG A 32 -11.76 18.03 21.87
C ARG A 32 -10.45 17.80 22.64
N GLY A 33 -9.89 16.58 22.62
CA GLY A 33 -8.57 16.28 23.17
C GLY A 33 -7.44 16.43 22.15
N GLY A 34 -6.20 16.37 22.60
CA GLY A 34 -5.03 16.25 21.74
C GLY A 34 -4.93 14.87 21.07
N PHE A 35 -4.10 14.77 20.03
CA PHE A 35 -3.81 13.49 19.37
C PHE A 35 -2.82 12.68 20.21
N GLU A 36 -3.11 11.40 20.41
CA GLU A 36 -2.20 10.42 21.01
C GLU A 36 -2.19 9.16 20.13
N SER A 37 -0.99 8.68 19.80
CA SER A 37 -0.83 7.43 19.05
C SER A 37 -1.20 6.24 19.93
N TYR A 38 -1.83 5.23 19.34
CA TYR A 38 -2.02 3.95 20.02
C TYR A 38 -0.66 3.34 20.38
N ALA A 39 -0.49 2.94 21.65
CA ALA A 39 0.74 2.35 22.17
C ALA A 39 0.89 0.88 21.75
N GLU A 40 0.98 0.64 20.45
CA GLU A 40 1.20 -0.68 19.89
C GLU A 40 2.56 -1.25 20.35
N ARG A 41 2.57 -2.49 20.83
CA ARG A 41 3.81 -3.17 21.19
C ARG A 41 4.56 -3.54 19.91
N VAL A 42 5.71 -2.91 19.70
CA VAL A 42 6.65 -3.28 18.64
C VAL A 42 7.77 -4.13 19.24
N ASP A 43 7.97 -5.32 18.70
CA ASP A 43 9.09 -6.20 19.00
C ASP A 43 9.73 -6.66 17.69
N GLY A 44 11.06 -6.56 17.60
CA GLY A 44 11.80 -6.86 16.38
C GLY A 44 13.14 -6.14 16.28
N GLU A 45 13.96 -6.60 15.34
CA GLU A 45 15.27 -6.03 15.06
C GLU A 45 15.19 -4.92 14.00
N LYS A 46 16.12 -3.96 14.05
CA LYS A 46 16.23 -2.91 13.03
C LYS A 46 16.88 -3.47 11.77
N ILE A 47 16.07 -4.03 10.87
CA ILE A 47 16.50 -4.71 9.65
C ILE A 47 15.88 -4.09 8.39
N ARG A 48 16.50 -4.38 7.24
CA ARG A 48 15.91 -4.13 5.91
C ARG A 48 15.46 -5.47 5.32
N GLN A 49 14.35 -6.00 5.82
CA GLN A 49 13.79 -7.27 5.37
C GLN A 49 12.27 -7.16 5.18
N ARG A 50 11.74 -7.83 4.16
CA ARG A 50 10.29 -8.01 3.98
C ARG A 50 9.83 -9.17 4.87
N SER A 51 8.71 -9.01 5.57
CA SER A 51 8.10 -10.15 6.28
C SER A 51 7.82 -11.30 5.30
N PRO A 52 8.19 -12.56 5.63
CA PRO A 52 7.88 -13.72 4.80
C PRO A 52 6.39 -13.88 4.49
N SER A 53 5.50 -13.37 5.35
CA SER A 53 4.05 -13.39 5.10
C SER A 53 3.61 -12.61 3.87
N PHE A 54 4.45 -11.71 3.35
CA PHE A 54 4.21 -10.97 2.11
C PHE A 54 4.78 -11.69 0.87
N GLY A 55 5.29 -12.92 1.02
CA GLY A 55 5.96 -13.69 -0.03
C GLY A 55 5.03 -14.43 -1.00
N GLU A 56 3.71 -14.28 -0.88
CA GLU A 56 2.71 -14.89 -1.75
C GLU A 56 2.13 -13.82 -2.67
N TYR A 57 2.14 -14.08 -3.99
CA TYR A 57 1.83 -13.06 -5.01
C TYR A 57 0.72 -13.47 -5.98
N TYR A 58 0.25 -14.72 -5.95
CA TYR A 58 -0.57 -15.31 -7.01
C TYR A 58 -1.98 -15.68 -6.57
N SER A 59 -2.23 -15.90 -5.28
CA SER A 59 -3.55 -16.32 -4.79
C SER A 59 -4.62 -15.25 -4.98
N GLN A 60 -4.31 -13.98 -4.71
CA GLN A 60 -5.27 -12.88 -4.83
C GLN A 60 -5.60 -12.52 -6.29
N PRO A 61 -4.64 -12.42 -7.23
CA PRO A 61 -4.96 -12.27 -8.64
C PRO A 61 -5.79 -13.44 -9.20
N LEU A 62 -5.50 -14.67 -8.78
CA LEU A 62 -6.28 -15.84 -9.18
C LEU A 62 -7.71 -15.79 -8.63
N LEU A 63 -7.89 -15.35 -7.38
CA LEU A 63 -9.21 -15.12 -6.80
C LEU A 63 -9.98 -14.09 -7.62
N PHE A 64 -9.36 -12.94 -7.93
CA PHE A 64 -9.97 -11.90 -8.77
C PHE A 64 -10.42 -12.46 -10.13
N TRP A 65 -9.55 -13.20 -10.83
CA TRP A 65 -9.87 -13.83 -12.12
C TRP A 65 -11.05 -14.80 -12.03
N ARG A 66 -11.07 -15.68 -11.01
CA ARG A 66 -12.12 -16.68 -10.82
C ARG A 66 -13.47 -16.05 -10.47
N SER A 67 -13.48 -14.83 -9.93
CA SER A 67 -14.69 -14.08 -9.60
C SER A 67 -15.31 -13.36 -10.81
N GLN A 68 -14.66 -13.36 -11.97
CA GLN A 68 -15.17 -12.68 -13.16
C GLN A 68 -16.16 -13.56 -13.93
N THR A 69 -17.12 -12.92 -14.60
CA THR A 69 -17.96 -13.60 -15.60
C THR A 69 -17.11 -13.99 -16.84
N PRO A 70 -17.56 -14.94 -17.67
CA PRO A 70 -16.82 -15.35 -18.86
C PRO A 70 -16.49 -14.19 -19.82
N ILE A 71 -17.38 -13.19 -19.95
CA ILE A 71 -17.14 -12.04 -20.83
C ILE A 71 -16.08 -11.09 -20.24
N GLU A 72 -16.09 -10.89 -18.91
CA GLU A 72 -15.07 -10.09 -18.23
C GLU A 72 -13.70 -10.77 -18.28
N GLN A 73 -13.65 -12.10 -18.15
CA GLN A 73 -12.43 -12.88 -18.38
C GLN A 73 -11.87 -12.66 -19.79
N GLN A 74 -12.72 -12.67 -20.81
CA GLN A 74 -12.30 -12.38 -22.18
C GLN A 74 -11.77 -10.95 -22.32
N HIS A 75 -12.45 -9.95 -21.75
CA HIS A 75 -11.97 -8.57 -21.77
C HIS A 75 -10.62 -8.39 -21.09
N ILE A 76 -10.35 -9.12 -19.99
CA ILE A 76 -9.04 -9.11 -19.33
C ILE A 76 -7.97 -9.72 -20.26
N ILE A 77 -8.26 -10.85 -20.91
CA ILE A 77 -7.34 -11.45 -21.90
C ILE A 77 -7.04 -10.47 -23.03
N ASP A 78 -8.08 -9.82 -23.57
CA ASP A 78 -7.96 -8.86 -24.67
C ASP A 78 -7.15 -7.63 -24.25
N GLY A 79 -7.36 -7.13 -23.03
CA GLY A 79 -6.60 -6.01 -22.46
C GLY A 79 -5.11 -6.32 -22.32
N PHE A 80 -4.76 -7.47 -21.72
CA PHE A 80 -3.36 -7.91 -21.63
C PHE A 80 -2.73 -8.10 -23.01
N SER A 81 -3.47 -8.72 -23.93
CA SER A 81 -3.01 -8.96 -25.30
C SER A 81 -2.73 -7.65 -26.05
N PHE A 82 -3.65 -6.68 -25.94
CA PHE A 82 -3.52 -5.37 -26.55
C PHE A 82 -2.31 -4.60 -26.01
N GLU A 83 -2.11 -4.55 -24.70
CA GLU A 83 -0.98 -3.82 -24.12
C GLU A 83 0.36 -4.51 -24.43
N LEU A 84 0.44 -5.84 -24.36
CA LEU A 84 1.66 -6.57 -24.72
C LEU A 84 2.01 -6.46 -26.20
N SER A 85 1.02 -6.33 -27.09
CA SER A 85 1.25 -6.11 -28.52
C SER A 85 2.07 -4.82 -28.79
N LYS A 86 2.00 -3.82 -27.91
CA LYS A 86 2.74 -2.55 -28.02
C LYS A 86 4.16 -2.63 -27.48
N VAL A 87 4.51 -3.69 -26.74
CA VAL A 87 5.86 -3.86 -26.17
C VAL A 87 6.80 -4.36 -27.26
N VAL A 88 7.75 -3.55 -27.73
CA VAL A 88 8.62 -3.96 -28.87
C VAL A 88 9.50 -5.17 -28.57
N ARG A 89 9.94 -5.36 -27.32
CA ARG A 89 10.87 -6.43 -26.95
C ARG A 89 10.11 -7.70 -26.60
N GLU A 90 10.29 -8.75 -27.41
CA GLU A 90 9.59 -10.03 -27.30
C GLU A 90 9.80 -10.72 -25.94
N TRP A 91 11.04 -10.78 -25.46
CA TRP A 91 11.37 -11.40 -24.17
C TRP A 91 10.67 -10.75 -22.96
N ILE A 92 10.22 -9.50 -23.08
CA ILE A 92 9.39 -8.86 -22.03
C ILE A 92 7.98 -9.45 -22.06
N ARG A 93 7.41 -9.67 -23.25
CA ARG A 93 6.09 -10.28 -23.41
C ARG A 93 6.07 -11.70 -22.85
N GLU A 94 7.08 -12.50 -23.21
CA GLU A 94 7.26 -13.88 -22.73
C GLU A 94 7.28 -13.94 -21.19
N ARG A 95 8.08 -13.09 -20.54
CA ARG A 95 8.16 -13.05 -19.07
C ARG A 95 6.83 -12.69 -18.41
N VAL A 96 6.05 -11.78 -19.01
CA VAL A 96 4.73 -11.42 -18.46
C VAL A 96 3.75 -12.58 -18.62
N VAL A 97 3.80 -13.28 -19.77
CA VAL A 97 3.01 -14.49 -19.99
C VAL A 97 3.40 -15.60 -19.00
N ASP A 98 4.69 -15.77 -18.68
CA ASP A 98 5.14 -16.73 -17.66
C ASP A 98 4.56 -16.42 -16.27
N GLN A 99 4.57 -15.14 -15.87
CA GLN A 99 3.94 -14.70 -14.62
C GLN A 99 2.42 -14.94 -14.63
N ALA A 100 1.77 -14.74 -15.78
CA ALA A 100 0.35 -15.05 -15.94
C ALA A 100 0.05 -16.55 -15.93
N GLY A 101 0.95 -17.36 -16.47
CA GLY A 101 0.86 -18.83 -16.45
C GLY A 101 0.92 -19.42 -15.05
N ALA A 102 1.58 -18.73 -14.11
CA ALA A 102 1.62 -19.12 -12.70
C ALA A 102 0.24 -19.14 -12.02
N TYR A 103 -0.79 -18.49 -12.61
CA TYR A 103 -2.17 -18.53 -12.11
C TYR A 103 -2.91 -19.84 -12.45
N ARG A 104 -2.37 -20.69 -13.32
CA ARG A 104 -2.99 -21.99 -13.64
C ARG A 104 -2.66 -22.98 -12.53
N PRO A 105 -3.65 -23.58 -11.83
CA PRO A 105 -3.34 -24.63 -10.88
C PRO A 105 -2.63 -25.76 -11.64
N ALA A 106 -1.59 -26.34 -11.02
CA ALA A 106 -1.06 -27.62 -11.48
C ALA A 106 -2.28 -28.56 -11.64
N ALA A 107 -2.54 -29.01 -12.86
CA ALA A 107 -3.55 -30.03 -13.09
C ALA A 107 -3.20 -31.18 -12.14
N GLY A 108 -4.11 -31.49 -11.22
CA GLY A 108 -3.89 -32.54 -10.23
C GLY A 108 -3.38 -33.79 -10.94
N SER A 109 -2.28 -34.34 -10.46
CA SER A 109 -1.85 -35.69 -10.79
C SER A 109 -2.94 -36.65 -10.29
N GLY A 110 -3.94 -36.90 -11.13
CA GLY A 110 -4.85 -38.03 -10.98
C GLY A 110 -4.05 -39.31 -11.24
N GLY A 111 -3.49 -39.86 -10.18
CA GLY A 111 -2.92 -41.20 -10.18
C GLY A 111 -3.99 -42.22 -9.76
N GLY A 112 -4.23 -43.17 -10.66
CA GLY A 112 -4.57 -44.59 -10.39
C GLY A 112 -5.75 -44.91 -9.49
#